data_AF-A0A8T9Q7Z2-F1
#
_entry.id   AF-A0A8T9Q7Z2-F1
#
_cell.length_a   1.000
_cell.length_b   1.000
_cell.length_c   1.000
_cell.angle_alpha   90.00
_cell.angle_beta   90.00
_cell.angle_gamma   90.00
#
_symmetry.space_group_name_H-M   'P 1'
#
loop_
_entity.id
_entity.type
_entity.pdbx_description
1 polymer ?
#
loop_
_entity_poly.entity_id
_entity_poly.type
_entity_poly.pdbx_seq_one_letter_code
_entity_poly.pdbx_strand_id
1 'polypeptide(L)'
;MTEDLLTKQECHFAWLDITNPSAAELRAVAEQYDLPDSLVRDCLEPTHLPKFETTNGLNFVILRVFAAPTTRRLIPFRSLVPRLPFFTPPTT
;
A
#
# COMPACT_ATOMS: atom_id res chain seq x y z
N MET A 1 10.24 28.48 -32.56
CA MET A 1 8.92 28.52 -31.91
C MET A 1 8.54 27.08 -31.68
N THR A 2 8.75 26.58 -30.47
CA THR A 2 8.52 25.19 -30.08
C THR A 2 7.24 25.16 -29.26
N GLU A 3 6.25 24.41 -29.72
CA GLU A 3 5.01 24.20 -28.98
C GLU A 3 5.05 22.83 -28.31
N ASP A 4 4.78 22.83 -27.00
CA ASP A 4 4.58 21.61 -26.23
C ASP A 4 3.19 21.05 -26.55
N LEU A 5 3.15 19.91 -27.23
CA LEU A 5 1.92 19.24 -27.68
C LEU A 5 1.22 18.42 -26.58
N LEU A 6 1.86 18.22 -25.43
CA LEU A 6 1.33 17.45 -24.30
C LEU A 6 1.79 18.09 -22.99
N THR A 7 0.86 18.73 -22.29
CA THR A 7 1.07 19.16 -20.91
C THR A 7 1.19 17.92 -20.04
N LYS A 8 2.30 17.80 -19.29
CA LYS A 8 2.53 16.74 -18.32
C LYS A 8 1.34 16.73 -17.35
N GLN A 9 0.45 15.74 -17.46
CA GLN A 9 -0.67 15.60 -16.53
C GLN A 9 -0.11 15.46 -15.12
N GLU A 10 -0.42 16.43 -14.25
CA GLU A 10 -0.17 16.30 -12.82
C GLU A 10 -1.12 15.22 -12.28
N CYS A 11 -0.58 14.05 -11.95
CA CYS A 11 -1.37 13.03 -11.26
C CYS A 11 -1.64 13.50 -9.83
N HIS A 12 -2.91 13.68 -9.49
CA HIS A 12 -3.38 14.06 -8.15
C HIS A 12 -3.31 12.91 -7.12
N PHE A 13 -2.59 11.81 -7.41
CA PHE A 13 -2.46 10.67 -6.50
C PHE A 13 -1.01 10.18 -6.48
N ALA A 14 -0.60 9.70 -5.30
CA ALA A 14 0.68 9.04 -5.10
C ALA A 14 0.47 7.53 -4.97
N TRP A 15 1.23 6.74 -5.73
CA TRP A 15 1.28 5.28 -5.55
C TRP A 15 2.59 4.92 -4.85
N LEU A 16 2.50 4.36 -3.65
CA LEU A 16 3.65 3.92 -2.88
C LEU A 16 3.68 2.39 -2.81
N ASP A 17 4.76 1.78 -3.32
CA ASP A 17 5.00 0.34 -3.23
C ASP A 17 6.07 0.08 -2.17
N ILE A 18 5.71 -0.62 -1.10
CA ILE A 18 6.59 -0.87 0.05
C ILE A 18 6.77 -2.38 0.21
N THR A 19 7.99 -2.85 -0.01
CA THR A 19 8.33 -4.28 0.10
C THR A 19 9.16 -4.55 1.33
N ASN A 20 8.75 -5.54 2.15
CA ASN A 20 9.43 -5.94 3.38
C ASN A 20 9.82 -4.78 4.32
N PRO A 21 8.88 -3.87 4.66
CA PRO A 21 9.19 -2.75 5.53
C PRO A 21 9.48 -3.19 6.95
N SER A 22 10.33 -2.43 7.63
CA SER A 22 10.41 -2.44 9.09
C SER A 22 9.18 -1.80 9.71
N ALA A 23 8.91 -2.12 10.99
CA ALA A 23 7.84 -1.49 11.74
C ALA A 23 8.01 0.03 11.88
N ALA A 24 9.25 0.53 11.89
CA ALA A 24 9.53 1.97 11.94
C ALA A 24 9.14 2.67 10.63
N GLU A 25 9.47 2.07 9.48
CA GLU A 25 9.11 2.62 8.16
C GLU A 25 7.59 2.65 7.96
N LEU A 26 6.88 1.58 8.33
CA LEU A 26 5.42 1.57 8.24
C LEU A 26 4.76 2.62 9.15
N ARG A 27 5.33 2.88 10.33
CA ARG A 27 4.84 3.96 11.22
C ARG A 27 5.09 5.34 10.64
N ALA A 28 6.28 5.58 10.08
CA ALA A 28 6.58 6.87 9.44
C ALA A 28 5.64 7.15 8.26
N VAL A 29 5.29 6.11 7.47
CA VAL A 29 4.29 6.22 6.40
C VAL A 29 2.90 6.50 6.99
N ALA A 30 2.51 5.81 8.05
CA ALA A 30 1.23 6.07 8.69
C ALA A 30 1.12 7.51 9.23
N GLU A 31 2.18 8.03 9.85
CA GLU A 31 2.25 9.43 10.31
C GLU A 31 2.18 10.41 9.14
N GLN A 32 2.89 10.15 8.04
CA GLN A 32 2.92 11.01 6.86
C GLN A 32 1.54 11.11 6.17
N TYR A 33 0.74 10.05 6.21
CA TYR A 33 -0.55 9.97 5.50
C TYR A 33 -1.76 9.90 6.45
N ASP A 34 -1.58 10.19 7.74
CA ASP A 34 -2.61 10.16 8.78
C ASP A 34 -3.41 8.83 8.81
N LEU A 35 -2.69 7.70 8.69
CA LEU A 35 -3.31 6.37 8.70
C LEU A 35 -3.53 5.89 10.14
N PRO A 36 -4.67 5.24 10.44
CA PRO A 36 -4.92 4.68 11.77
C PRO A 36 -3.89 3.63 12.18
N ASP A 37 -3.46 3.66 13.46
CA ASP A 37 -2.54 2.68 14.04
C ASP A 37 -3.01 1.22 13.89
N SER A 38 -4.33 0.99 13.84
CA SER A 38 -4.89 -0.34 13.61
C SER A 38 -4.42 -0.93 12.28
N LEU A 39 -4.34 -0.13 11.22
CA LEU A 39 -3.92 -0.59 9.90
C LEU A 39 -2.43 -0.98 9.90
N VAL A 40 -1.60 -0.23 10.61
CA VAL A 40 -0.17 -0.55 10.78
C VAL A 40 -0.02 -1.88 11.51
N ARG A 41 -0.80 -2.11 12.57
CA ARG A 41 -0.79 -3.38 13.30
C ARG A 41 -1.23 -4.55 12.42
N ASP A 42 -2.30 -4.38 11.65
CA ASP A 42 -2.81 -5.42 10.75
C ASP A 42 -1.78 -5.77 9.66
N CYS A 43 -1.06 -4.77 9.11
CA CYS A 43 0.04 -4.97 8.15
C CYS A 43 1.24 -5.72 8.75
N LEU A 44 1.50 -5.54 10.05
CA LEU A 44 2.59 -6.21 10.76
C LEU A 44 2.17 -7.59 11.29
N GLU A 45 0.89 -7.93 11.25
CA GLU A 45 0.37 -9.21 11.73
C GLU A 45 0.47 -10.29 10.62
N PRO A 46 1.37 -11.26 10.74
CA PRO A 46 1.70 -12.09 9.58
C PRO A 46 0.69 -13.22 9.33
N THR A 47 -0.15 -13.50 10.33
CA THR A 47 -1.27 -14.45 10.25
C THR A 47 -2.59 -13.78 9.91
N HIS A 48 -2.58 -12.47 9.66
CA HIS A 48 -3.79 -11.70 9.40
C HIS A 48 -4.53 -12.24 8.16
N LEU A 49 -5.84 -12.45 8.31
CA LEU A 49 -6.70 -12.93 7.24
C LEU A 49 -6.98 -11.80 6.23
N PRO A 50 -7.45 -12.12 5.01
CA PRO A 50 -7.94 -11.08 4.11
C PRO A 50 -8.98 -10.19 4.79
N LYS A 51 -8.88 -8.88 4.56
CA LYS A 51 -9.70 -7.89 5.24
C LYS A 51 -9.98 -6.73 4.30
N PHE A 52 -11.18 -6.18 4.40
CA PHE A 52 -11.59 -4.96 3.71
C PHE A 52 -12.30 -4.06 4.72
N GLU A 53 -11.85 -2.82 4.83
CA GLU A 53 -12.44 -1.80 5.69
C GLU A 53 -12.53 -0.47 4.96
N THR A 54 -13.62 0.26 5.24
CA THR A 54 -13.80 1.64 4.80
C THR A 54 -14.06 2.49 6.02
N THR A 55 -13.23 3.49 6.28
CA THR A 55 -13.38 4.40 7.42
C THR A 55 -12.83 5.76 7.05
N ASN A 56 -13.55 6.84 7.35
CA ASN A 56 -13.11 8.23 7.12
C ASN A 56 -12.61 8.52 5.69
N GLY A 57 -13.25 7.93 4.68
CA GLY A 57 -12.85 8.08 3.27
C GLY A 57 -11.63 7.25 2.85
N LEU A 58 -10.99 6.54 3.79
CA LEU A 58 -9.92 5.58 3.52
C LEU A 58 -10.52 4.20 3.23
N ASN A 59 -10.05 3.57 2.14
CA ASN A 59 -10.30 2.17 1.85
C ASN A 59 -9.03 1.38 2.14
N PHE A 60 -9.11 0.39 3.02
CA PHE A 60 -7.99 -0.46 3.39
C PHE A 60 -8.29 -1.91 2.99
N VAL A 61 -7.30 -2.56 2.39
CA VAL A 61 -7.42 -3.95 1.95
C VAL A 61 -6.16 -4.74 2.27
N ILE A 62 -6.35 -5.91 2.87
CA ILE A 62 -5.33 -6.95 3.01
C ILE A 62 -5.75 -8.11 2.12
N LEU A 63 -4.90 -8.46 1.17
CA LEU A 63 -5.11 -9.57 0.24
C LEU A 63 -4.07 -10.67 0.50
N ARG A 64 -4.47 -11.93 0.29
CA ARG A 64 -3.53 -13.06 0.22
C ARG A 64 -3.40 -13.50 -1.22
N VAL A 65 -2.17 -13.56 -1.70
CA VAL A 65 -1.86 -14.06 -3.04
C VAL A 65 -1.23 -15.44 -2.89
N PHE A 66 -1.78 -16.42 -3.59
CA PHE A 66 -1.13 -17.73 -3.71
C PHE A 66 0.04 -17.61 -4.70
N ALA A 67 1.26 -17.60 -4.19
CA ALA A 67 2.45 -17.70 -5.03
C ALA A 67 2.73 -19.18 -5.31
N ALA A 68 2.54 -19.62 -6.55
CA ALA A 68 2.96 -20.95 -6.97
C ALA A 68 4.48 -21.08 -6.75
N PRO A 69 4.98 -22.23 -6.22
CA PRO A 69 6.41 -22.39 -5.97
C PRO A 69 7.17 -22.30 -7.29
N THR A 70 7.85 -21.18 -7.51
CA THR A 70 8.74 -21.01 -8.66
C THR A 70 10.09 -21.61 -8.26
N THR A 71 10.60 -22.52 -9.08
CA THR A 71 11.74 -23.40 -8.81
C THR A 71 12.96 -22.68 -8.19
N ARG A 72 13.44 -23.24 -7.07
CA ARG A 72 14.80 -23.11 -6.48
C ARG A 72 15.26 -21.73 -5.98
N ARG A 73 14.46 -21.10 -5.14
CA ARG A 73 14.96 -20.49 -3.90
C ARG A 73 13.82 -20.57 -2.89
N LEU A 74 14.04 -21.23 -1.77
CA LEU A 74 13.06 -21.34 -0.68
C LEU A 74 12.85 -19.94 -0.07
N ILE A 75 12.00 -19.14 -0.69
CA ILE A 75 11.33 -18.05 -0.01
C ILE A 75 10.29 -18.71 0.90
N PRO A 76 10.32 -18.51 2.22
CA PRO A 76 9.28 -19.03 3.09
C PRO A 76 7.92 -18.49 2.62
N PHE A 77 6.85 -19.26 2.84
CA PHE A 77 5.45 -19.03 2.47
C PHE A 77 4.84 -17.66 2.86
N ARG A 78 5.65 -16.74 3.38
CA ARG A 78 5.28 -15.55 4.15
C ARG A 78 5.86 -14.27 3.55
N SER A 79 5.81 -14.16 2.24
CA SER A 79 6.18 -12.92 1.53
C SER A 79 4.90 -12.18 1.15
N LEU A 80 4.27 -11.53 2.14
CA LEU A 80 3.13 -10.65 1.90
C LEU A 80 3.67 -9.23 1.65
N VAL A 81 3.35 -8.65 0.49
CA VAL A 81 3.56 -7.22 0.23
C VAL A 81 2.20 -6.55 0.41
N PRO A 82 1.96 -5.78 1.48
CA PRO A 82 0.77 -4.98 1.58
C PRO A 82 0.82 -3.89 0.50
N ARG A 83 -0.12 -3.93 -0.44
CA ARG A 83 -0.37 -2.81 -1.37
C ARG A 83 -1.50 -1.98 -0.76
N LEU A 84 -1.20 -0.80 -0.25
CA LEU A 84 -2.22 0.13 0.25
C LEU A 84 -2.68 1.04 -0.91
N PRO A 85 -3.90 0.88 -1.44
CA PRO A 85 -4.48 1.89 -2.31
C PRO A 85 -4.96 3.07 -1.46
N PHE A 86 -4.36 4.25 -1.65
CA PHE A 86 -4.81 5.49 -1.01
C PHE A 86 -5.68 6.29 -2.01
N PHE A 87 -6.83 6.81 -1.56
CA PHE A 87 -7.73 7.63 -2.35
C PHE A 87 -8.04 8.92 -1.58
N THR A 88 -7.66 10.07 -2.12
CA THR A 88 -8.11 11.38 -1.62
C THR A 88 -9.12 11.98 -2.59
N PRO A 89 -10.32 12.37 -2.14
CA PRO A 89 -11.22 13.16 -2.97
C PRO A 89 -10.63 14.56 -3.21
N PRO A 90 -10.92 15.20 -4.36
CA PRO A 90 -10.47 16.55 -4.63
C PRO A 90 -11.12 17.53 -3.65
N THR A 91 -10.30 18.38 -3.03
CA THR A 91 -10.78 19.54 -2.27
C THR A 91 -11.32 20.58 -3.26
N THR A 92 -12.56 21.02 -3.02
CA THR A 92 -13.33 21.94 -3.88
C THR A 92 -12.66 23.30 -4.03
#